data_AF-A0A354TEL2-F1
#
_entry.id   AF-A0A354TEL2-F1
#
_cell.length_a   1.000
_cell.length_b   1.000
_cell.length_c   1.000
_cell.angle_alpha   90.00
_cell.angle_beta   90.00
_cell.angle_gamma   90.00
#
_symmetry.space_group_name_H-M   'P 1'
#
loop_
_entity.id
_entity.type
_entity.pdbx_description
1 polymer ?
#
loop_
_entity_poly.entity_id
_entity_poly.type
_entity_poly.pdbx_seq_one_letter_code
_entity_poly.pdbx_strand_id
1 'polypeptide(L)' 'MRTEKREPRTTMKYIFVTGGVVSSLGKGLAASSLGTLLELRGLRVIMQKFDPYLNIDPGTMNPYEHGEVYVLDDGAETDL' A
#
# COMPACT_ATOMS: atom_id res chain seq x y z
N MET A 1 39.28 7.75 -22.67
CA MET A 1 38.67 8.04 -21.35
C MET A 1 37.16 8.09 -21.57
N ARG A 2 36.42 7.02 -21.27
CA ARG A 2 34.95 6.98 -21.46
C ARG A 2 34.31 7.75 -20.30
N THR A 3 33.59 8.81 -20.61
CA THR A 3 32.79 9.55 -19.63
C THR A 3 31.56 8.72 -19.28
N GLU A 4 31.52 8.20 -18.06
CA GLU A 4 30.32 7.57 -17.50
C GLU A 4 29.25 8.66 -17.33
N LYS A 5 28.22 8.64 -18.17
CA LYS A 5 26.99 9.42 -17.94
C LYS A 5 26.32 8.84 -16.69
N ARG A 6 26.34 9.59 -15.58
CA ARG A 6 25.51 9.28 -14.41
C ARG A 6 24.05 9.39 -14.82
N GLU A 7 23.30 8.28 -14.76
CA GLU A 7 21.86 8.32 -14.89
C GLU A 7 21.25 9.26 -13.82
N PRO A 8 20.23 10.06 -14.18
CA PRO A 8 19.58 10.93 -13.23
C PRO A 8 18.95 10.08 -12.12
N ARG A 9 19.28 10.38 -10.86
CA ARG A 9 18.62 9.77 -9.70
C ARG A 9 17.13 10.10 -9.75
N THR A 10 16.30 9.11 -10.07
CA THR A 10 14.85 9.27 -10.00
C THR A 10 14.45 9.38 -8.54
N THR A 11 13.90 10.52 -8.13
CA THR A 11 13.36 10.71 -6.79
C THR A 11 12.08 9.89 -6.63
N MET A 12 11.94 9.18 -5.50
CA MET A 12 10.72 8.45 -5.17
C MET A 12 9.53 9.42 -5.11
N LYS A 13 8.41 9.00 -5.69
CA LYS A 13 7.16 9.76 -5.69
C LYS A 13 6.20 9.13 -4.70
N TYR A 14 5.40 9.97 -4.04
CA TYR A 14 4.39 9.54 -3.07
C TYR A 14 3.03 10.02 -3.53
N ILE A 15 2.05 9.11 -3.54
CA ILE A 15 0.65 9.40 -3.84
C ILE A 15 -0.14 9.08 -2.57
N PHE A 16 -0.77 10.10 -1.98
CA PHE A 16 -1.62 9.93 -0.81
C PHE A 16 -3.07 9.75 -1.26
N VAL A 17 -3.69 8.64 -0.86
CA VAL A 17 -5.11 8.36 -1.11
C VAL A 17 -5.89 8.59 0.17
N THR A 18 -6.79 9.57 0.15
CA THR A 18 -7.66 9.91 1.28
C THR A 18 -9.13 9.65 0.96
N GLY A 19 -9.99 9.63 1.98
CA GLY A 19 -11.43 9.42 1.85
C GLY A 19 -12.22 10.49 2.58
N GLY A 20 -13.27 10.99 1.94
CA GLY A 20 -14.22 11.92 2.55
C GLY A 20 -15.64 11.35 2.60
N VAL A 21 -16.52 12.06 3.32
CA VAL A 21 -17.96 11.78 3.45
C VAL A 21 -18.27 10.52 4.26
N VAL A 22 -17.98 9.33 3.74
CA VAL A 22 -18.27 8.03 4.39
C VAL A 22 -17.16 7.01 4.17
N SER A 23 -17.07 6.03 5.08
CA SER A 23 -16.20 4.85 4.92
C SER A 23 -16.80 3.83 3.94
N SER A 24 -16.07 2.74 3.68
CA SER A 24 -16.52 1.63 2.81
C SER A 24 -16.75 1.95 1.33
N LEU A 25 -16.21 3.08 0.83
CA LEU A 25 -16.26 3.47 -0.59
C LEU A 25 -15.29 2.70 -1.52
N GLY A 26 -14.62 1.66 -1.03
CA GLY A 26 -13.67 0.89 -1.86
C GLY A 26 -12.32 1.60 -2.12
N LYS A 27 -11.84 2.41 -1.18
CA LYS A 27 -10.55 3.13 -1.32
C LYS A 27 -9.35 2.21 -1.54
N GLY A 28 -9.30 1.07 -0.84
CA GLY A 28 -8.25 0.07 -1.02
C GLY A 28 -8.23 -0.50 -2.44
N LEU A 29 -9.41 -0.86 -2.98
CA LEU A 29 -9.55 -1.35 -4.35
C LEU A 29 -9.17 -0.29 -5.40
N ALA A 30 -9.61 0.96 -5.20
CA ALA A 30 -9.26 2.06 -6.10
C ALA A 30 -7.75 2.33 -6.13
N ALA A 31 -7.11 2.37 -4.95
CA ALA A 31 -5.67 2.58 -4.83
C ALA A 31 -4.87 1.41 -5.43
N SER A 32 -5.31 0.17 -5.18
CA SER A 32 -4.68 -1.04 -5.76
C SER A 32 -4.79 -1.07 -7.28
N SER A 33 -5.96 -0.71 -7.83
CA SER A 33 -6.18 -0.62 -9.28
C SER A 33 -5.27 0.44 -9.93
N LEU A 34 -5.08 1.59 -9.28
CA LEU A 34 -4.12 2.59 -9.72
C LEU A 34 -2.68 2.06 -9.68
N GLY A 35 -2.31 1.34 -8.61
CA GLY A 35 -1.02 0.67 -8.49
C GLY A 35 -0.74 -0.26 -9.67
N THR A 36 -1.70 -1.13 -10.02
CA THR A 36 -1.60 -2.02 -11.18
C THR A 36 -1.40 -1.25 -12.49
N LEU A 37 -2.13 -0.15 -12.72
CA LEU A 37 -1.95 0.66 -13.92
C LEU A 37 -0.55 1.30 -14.00
N LEU A 38 0.02 1.72 -12.87
CA LEU A 38 1.38 2.26 -12.81
C LEU A 38 2.44 1.18 -13.06
N GLU A 39 2.25 -0.02 -12.50
CA GLU A 39 3.12 -1.18 -12.77
C GLU A 39 3.09 -1.58 -14.25
N LEU A 40 1.90 -1.58 -14.88
CA LEU A 40 1.75 -1.82 -16.32
C LEU A 40 2.44 -0.76 -17.19
N ARG A 41 2.78 0.41 -16.63
CA ARG A 41 3.62 1.43 -17.27
C ARG A 41 5.12 1.24 -17.01
N GLY A 42 5.52 0.13 -16.40
CA GLY A 42 6.91 -0.20 -16.10
C GLY A 42 7.47 0.52 -14.88
N LEU A 43 6.60 1.07 -14.02
CA LEU A 43 7.02 1.72 -12.78
C LEU A 43 7.07 0.71 -11.63
N ARG A 44 8.07 0.83 -10.76
CA ARG A 44 8.10 0.11 -9.49
C ARG A 44 7.18 0.82 -8.49
N VAL A 45 6.15 0.14 -8.02
CA VAL A 45 5.17 0.64 -7.06
C VAL A 45 5.28 -0.13 -5.75
N ILE A 46 5.09 0.57 -4.64
CA ILE A 46 4.92 -0.02 -3.30
C ILE A 46 3.67 0.61 -2.70
N MET A 47 2.83 -0.22 -2.09
CA MET A 47 1.59 0.20 -1.42
C MET A 47 1.80 0.15 0.09
N GLN A 48 1.20 1.10 0.82
CA GLN A 48 1.20 1.11 2.28
C GLN A 48 -0.17 1.57 2.79
N LYS A 49 -0.71 0.82 3.75
CA LYS A 49 -1.96 1.13 4.45
C LYS A 49 -1.65 1.81 5.78
N PHE A 50 -2.46 2.81 6.14
CA PHE A 50 -2.43 3.45 7.45
C PHE A 50 -3.77 3.20 8.13
N ASP A 51 -3.79 2.31 9.11
CA ASP A 51 -4.99 2.01 9.89
C ASP A 51 -5.05 2.88 11.14
N PRO A 52 -6.15 3.62 11.37
CA PRO A 52 -6.27 4.53 12.50
C PRO A 52 -6.64 3.83 13.82
N TYR A 53 -6.58 2.50 13.87
CA TYR A 53 -6.90 1.71 15.05
C TYR A 53 -5.76 1.75 16.06
N LEU A 54 -6.09 1.52 17.34
CA LEU A 54 -5.10 1.52 18.41
C LEU A 54 -4.31 0.19 18.50
N ASN A 55 -4.88 -0.88 17.95
CA ASN A 55 -4.25 -2.19 17.92
C ASN A 55 -2.86 -2.07 17.26
N ILE A 56 -1.87 -2.71 17.86
CA ILE A 56 -0.50 -2.76 17.32
C ILE A 56 -0.48 -3.56 16.00
N ASP A 57 -1.28 -4.62 15.96
CA ASP A 57 -1.52 -5.52 14.83
C ASP A 57 -2.98 -6.05 14.91
N PRO A 58 -3.54 -6.59 13.82
CA PRO A 58 -4.90 -7.10 13.83
C PRO A 58 -5.05 -8.52 14.39
N GLY A 59 -3.97 -9.18 14.85
CA GLY A 59 -4.01 -10.55 15.39
C GLY A 59 -4.89 -10.71 16.63
N THR A 60 -5.17 -9.60 17.32
CA THR A 60 -6.07 -9.54 18.48
C THR A 60 -7.53 -9.25 18.13
N MET A 61 -7.84 -8.95 16.86
CA MET A 61 -9.21 -8.66 16.41
C MET A 61 -10.01 -9.93 16.17
N ASN A 62 -11.33 -9.87 16.37
CA ASN A 62 -12.22 -10.97 16.01
C ASN A 62 -12.39 -11.04 14.48
N PRO A 63 -11.95 -12.13 13.81
CA PRO A 63 -11.94 -12.19 12.34
C PRO A 63 -13.33 -12.21 11.70
N TYR A 64 -14.35 -12.65 12.44
CA TYR A 64 -15.73 -12.69 11.93
C TYR A 64 -16.40 -11.31 11.88
N GLU A 65 -15.87 -10.34 12.64
CA GLU A 65 -16.41 -8.98 12.73
C GLU A 65 -15.53 -7.97 11.99
N HIS A 66 -14.21 -8.18 11.98
CA HIS A 66 -13.24 -7.23 11.43
C HIS A 66 -12.60 -7.66 10.11
N GLY A 67 -12.82 -8.91 9.68
CA GLY A 67 -12.21 -9.48 8.49
C GLY A 67 -10.97 -10.33 8.80
N GLU A 68 -10.41 -10.94 7.77
CA GLU A 68 -9.23 -11.80 7.92
C GLU A 68 -7.97 -10.99 8.27
N VAL A 69 -7.00 -11.68 8.89
CA VAL A 69 -5.65 -11.15 9.11
C VAL A 69 -4.77 -11.64 7.97
N TYR A 70 -4.17 -10.72 7.22
CA TYR A 70 -3.24 -11.05 6.14
C TYR A 70 -1.82 -11.21 6.71
N VAL A 71 -1.09 -12.23 6.29
CA VAL A 71 0.28 -12.50 6.77
C VAL A 71 1.27 -12.32 5.63
N LEU A 72 2.26 -11.45 5.81
CA LEU A 72 3.32 -11.19 4.85
C LEU A 72 4.42 -12.27 4.88
N ASP A 73 5.28 -12.29 3.85
CA ASP A 73 6.41 -13.23 3.75
C ASP A 73 7.42 -13.11 4.91
N ASP A 74 7.46 -11.96 5.59
CA ASP A 74 8.29 -11.72 6.76
C ASP A 74 7.61 -12.10 8.10
N GLY A 75 6.36 -12.59 8.03
CA GLY A 75 5.55 -13.00 9.17
C GLY A 75 4.77 -11.88 9.84
N ALA A 76 4.76 -10.66 9.30
CA ALA A 76 3.93 -9.58 9.83
C ALA A 76 2.44 -9.86 9.62
N GLU A 77 1.64 -9.72 10.67
CA GLU A 77 0.18 -9.76 10.64
C GLU A 77 -0.37 -8.36 10.33
N THR A 78 -1.14 -8.21 9.25
CA THR A 78 -1.63 -6.93 8.73
C THR A 78 -3.12 -6.96 8.41
N ASP A 79 -3.69 -5.77 8.18
CA ASP A 79 -5.05 -5.62 7.66
C ASP A 79 -5.18 -6.28 6.27
N LEU A 80 -6.43 -6.52 5.86
CA LEU A 80 -6.81 -7.15 4.60
C LEU A 80 -6.74 -6.24 3.36
#